data_AF-A0A957NPB5-F1
#
_entry.id   AF-A0A957NPB5-F1
#
_cell.length_a   1.000
_cell.length_b   1.000
_cell.length_c   1.000
_cell.angle_alpha   90.00
_cell.angle_beta   90.00
_cell.angle_gamma   90.00
#
_symmetry.space_group_name_H-M   'P 1'
#
loop_
_entity.id
_entity.type
_entity.pdbx_description
1 polymer ?
#
loop_
_entity_poly.entity_id
_entity_poly.type
_entity_poly.pdbx_seq_one_letter_code
_entity_poly.pdbx_strand_id
1 'polypeptide(L)'
;GAVATTATVSMTLPSALTYIADSLVCASGECTIQAGVLHWTGLVEPRSAVLIRLRVQTPADAAYGTQYLINATIEDGTRRDTLSWPLPLGIAHNRLFAIMMAPQAEQLIFLPIAGN
;
A
#
# COMPACT_ATOMS: atom_id res chain seq x y z
N GLY A 1 -11.74 7.30 29.20
CA GLY A 1 -10.46 6.60 28.94
C GLY A 1 -10.56 5.89 27.60
N ALA A 2 -9.42 5.63 26.94
CA ALA A 2 -9.40 4.74 25.77
C ALA A 2 -9.25 3.29 26.27
N VAL A 3 -10.04 2.38 25.70
CA VAL A 3 -10.10 0.95 26.07
C VAL A 3 -9.77 0.12 24.83
N ALA A 4 -9.15 -1.03 25.02
CA ALA A 4 -8.89 -1.96 23.92
C ALA A 4 -10.20 -2.38 23.26
N THR A 5 -10.20 -2.53 21.93
CA THR A 5 -11.38 -2.95 21.17
C THR A 5 -11.00 -3.96 20.12
N THR A 6 -11.87 -4.94 19.88
CA THR A 6 -11.77 -5.76 18.67
C THR A 6 -12.18 -4.91 17.48
N ALA A 7 -11.39 -4.93 16.41
CA ALA A 7 -11.73 -4.23 15.18
C ALA A 7 -11.60 -5.16 13.98
N THR A 8 -12.36 -4.85 12.94
CA THR A 8 -12.21 -5.48 11.63
C THR A 8 -11.88 -4.41 10.59
N VAL A 9 -11.11 -4.80 9.58
CA VAL A 9 -10.83 -3.97 8.40
C VAL A 9 -11.16 -4.77 7.16
N SER A 10 -11.87 -4.15 6.24
CA SER A 10 -12.11 -4.65 4.90
C SER A 10 -11.58 -3.63 3.90
N MET A 11 -10.76 -4.05 2.94
CA MET A 11 -10.19 -3.15 1.94
C MET A 11 -10.22 -3.81 0.58
N THR A 12 -10.89 -3.17 -0.38
CA THR A 12 -11.00 -3.69 -1.75
C THR A 12 -9.93 -3.07 -2.64
N LEU A 13 -9.10 -3.91 -3.25
CA LEU A 13 -8.17 -3.48 -4.28
C LEU A 13 -8.93 -3.22 -5.59
N PRO A 14 -8.64 -2.11 -6.28
CA PRO A 14 -9.11 -1.88 -7.64
C PRO A 14 -8.74 -3.03 -8.57
N SER A 15 -9.65 -3.40 -9.47
CA SER A 15 -9.47 -4.54 -10.38
C SER A 15 -8.27 -4.41 -11.33
N ALA A 16 -7.82 -3.19 -11.59
CA ALA A 16 -6.63 -2.93 -12.38
C ALA A 16 -5.32 -3.28 -11.64
N LEU A 17 -5.35 -3.38 -10.30
CA LEU A 17 -4.18 -3.74 -9.50
C LEU A 17 -4.13 -5.24 -9.26
N THR A 18 -2.95 -5.82 -9.45
CA THR A 18 -2.71 -7.24 -9.17
C THR A 18 -2.03 -7.38 -7.81
N TYR A 19 -2.64 -8.12 -6.88
CA TYR A 19 -1.99 -8.45 -5.62
C TYR A 19 -0.80 -9.38 -5.84
N ILE A 20 0.34 -9.10 -5.19
CA ILE A 20 1.51 -9.97 -5.22
C ILE A 20 1.38 -10.98 -4.08
N ALA A 21 1.28 -12.27 -4.41
CA ALA A 21 1.20 -13.34 -3.44
C ALA A 21 2.33 -13.29 -2.40
N ASP A 22 2.06 -13.77 -1.19
CA ASP A 22 3.00 -13.84 -0.07
C ASP A 22 3.61 -12.50 0.38
N SER A 23 3.02 -11.37 -0.04
CA SER A 23 3.48 -10.03 0.36
C SER A 23 2.73 -9.44 1.55
N LEU A 24 1.58 -10.02 1.91
CA LEU A 24 0.74 -9.58 3.02
C LEU A 24 1.40 -9.88 4.36
N VAL A 25 1.57 -8.85 5.18
CA VAL A 25 2.12 -8.91 6.52
C VAL A 25 1.29 -8.02 7.44
N CYS A 26 0.87 -8.55 8.58
CA CYS A 26 0.20 -7.80 9.64
C CYS A 26 1.02 -7.86 10.91
N ALA A 27 1.26 -6.70 11.52
CA ALA A 27 2.08 -6.61 12.73
C ALA A 27 1.41 -7.28 13.95
N SER A 28 0.07 -7.30 13.97
CA SER A 28 -0.76 -8.00 14.95
C SER A 28 -2.09 -8.39 14.32
N GLY A 29 -2.84 -9.24 15.03
CA GLY A 29 -4.10 -9.78 14.53
C GLY A 29 -3.90 -10.76 13.37
N GLU A 30 -4.99 -11.03 12.67
CA GLU A 30 -5.00 -11.95 11.54
C GLU A 30 -5.42 -11.17 10.29
N CYS A 31 -4.72 -11.40 9.18
CA CYS A 31 -5.13 -10.88 7.90
C CYS A 31 -5.09 -11.93 6.82
N THR A 32 -6.03 -11.79 5.90
CA THR A 32 -6.16 -12.59 4.71
C THR A 32 -6.48 -11.68 3.54
N ILE A 33 -6.21 -12.16 2.33
CA ILE A 33 -6.66 -11.50 1.12
C ILE A 33 -7.25 -12.56 0.20
N GLN A 34 -8.49 -12.33 -0.23
CA GLN A 34 -9.25 -13.26 -1.06
C GLN A 34 -9.99 -12.46 -2.12
N ALA A 35 -9.88 -12.88 -3.39
CA ALA A 35 -10.54 -12.21 -4.51
C ALA A 35 -10.31 -10.67 -4.57
N GLY A 36 -9.12 -10.20 -4.20
CA GLY A 36 -8.78 -8.76 -4.19
C GLY A 36 -9.33 -7.97 -3.00
N VAL A 37 -9.98 -8.63 -2.04
CA VAL A 37 -10.44 -8.01 -0.79
C VAL A 37 -9.54 -8.46 0.35
N LEU A 38 -8.88 -7.50 0.98
CA LEU A 38 -8.13 -7.70 2.21
C LEU A 38 -9.09 -7.66 3.39
N HIS A 39 -9.00 -8.65 4.25
CA HIS A 39 -9.68 -8.71 5.53
C HIS A 39 -8.65 -8.77 6.64
N TRP A 40 -8.80 -7.92 7.65
CA TRP A 40 -8.05 -8.01 8.90
C TRP A 40 -9.01 -8.02 10.08
N THR A 41 -8.64 -8.75 11.13
CA THR A 41 -9.34 -8.77 12.42
C THR A 41 -8.34 -8.86 13.56
N GLY A 42 -8.63 -8.19 14.67
CA GLY A 42 -7.77 -8.29 15.84
C GLY A 42 -8.15 -7.32 16.96
N LEU A 43 -7.39 -7.40 18.05
CA LEU A 43 -7.47 -6.47 19.16
C LEU A 43 -6.60 -5.24 18.87
N VAL A 44 -7.16 -4.05 19.09
CA VAL A 44 -6.46 -2.77 19.01
C VAL A 44 -6.34 -2.19 20.41
N GLU A 45 -5.11 -2.06 20.89
CA GLU A 45 -4.83 -1.47 22.21
C GLU A 45 -5.04 0.06 22.17
N PRO A 46 -5.39 0.70 23.30
CA PRO A 46 -5.51 2.14 23.40
C PRO A 46 -4.26 2.87 22.89
N ARG A 47 -4.44 3.88 22.03
CA ARG A 47 -3.35 4.73 21.50
C ARG A 47 -2.27 3.94 20.76
N SER A 48 -2.63 2.79 20.21
CA SER A 48 -1.75 1.97 19.37
C SER A 48 -2.08 2.12 17.88
N ALA A 49 -1.19 1.61 17.04
CA ALA A 49 -1.41 1.49 15.61
C ALA A 49 -1.14 0.04 15.18
N VAL A 50 -1.98 -0.48 14.29
CA VAL A 50 -1.75 -1.78 13.66
C VAL A 50 -1.26 -1.53 12.24
N LEU A 51 -0.08 -2.07 11.91
CA LEU A 51 0.49 -1.96 10.58
C LEU A 51 0.09 -3.17 9.74
N ILE A 52 -0.53 -2.91 8.58
CA ILE A 52 -0.83 -3.89 7.54
C ILE A 52 -0.05 -3.49 6.29
N ARG A 53 0.76 -4.40 5.77
CA ARG A 53 1.58 -4.20 4.57
C ARG A 53 1.24 -5.24 3.53
N LEU A 54 1.11 -4.81 2.28
CA LEU A 54 1.01 -5.68 1.12
C LEU A 54 1.76 -5.06 -0.05
N ARG A 55 1.95 -5.82 -1.13
CA ARG A 55 2.44 -5.32 -2.41
C ARG A 55 1.39 -5.55 -3.48
N VAL A 56 1.26 -4.55 -4.35
CA VAL A 56 0.43 -4.60 -5.55
C VAL A 56 1.30 -4.26 -6.76
N GLN A 57 1.00 -4.90 -7.88
CA GLN A 57 1.56 -4.61 -9.17
C GLN A 57 0.53 -3.85 -10.00
N THR A 58 1.03 -2.83 -10.69
CA THR A 58 0.23 -1.97 -11.57
C THR A 58 0.29 -2.51 -13.00
N PRO A 59 -0.70 -2.20 -13.85
CA PRO A 59 -0.62 -2.51 -15.28
C PRO A 59 0.65 -1.92 -15.90
N ALA A 60 1.24 -2.63 -16.87
CA ALA A 60 2.47 -2.19 -17.53
C ALA A 60 2.26 -0.91 -18.37
N ASP A 61 1.02 -0.66 -18.80
CA ASP A 61 0.57 0.50 -19.56
C ASP A 61 -0.03 1.61 -18.69
N ALA A 62 0.00 1.47 -17.36
CA ALA A 62 -0.52 2.49 -16.46
C ALA A 62 0.24 3.81 -16.64
N ALA A 63 -0.50 4.89 -16.94
CA ALA A 63 0.08 6.20 -17.13
C ALA A 63 0.60 6.79 -15.80
N TYR A 64 1.63 7.63 -15.90
CA TYR A 64 2.08 8.43 -14.77
C TYR A 64 0.94 9.34 -14.27
N GLY A 65 0.83 9.47 -12.95
CA GLY A 65 -0.23 10.26 -12.32
C GLY A 65 -1.60 9.58 -12.30
N THR A 66 -1.75 8.39 -12.89
CA THR A 66 -2.95 7.57 -12.69
C THR A 66 -3.15 7.32 -11.20
N GLN A 67 -4.40 7.47 -10.75
CA GLN A 67 -4.80 7.23 -9.37
C GLN A 67 -5.73 6.04 -9.31
N TYR A 68 -5.43 5.11 -8.42
CA TYR A 68 -6.27 3.98 -8.07
C TYR A 68 -6.89 4.25 -6.71
N LEU A 69 -8.22 4.35 -6.66
CA LEU A 69 -8.93 4.60 -5.42
C LEU A 69 -9.14 3.30 -4.65
N ILE A 70 -8.50 3.17 -3.49
CA ILE A 70 -8.70 2.05 -2.59
C ILE A 70 -9.74 2.47 -1.55
N ASN A 71 -10.78 1.65 -1.34
CA ASN A 71 -11.76 1.88 -0.29
C ASN A 71 -11.48 0.93 0.86
N ALA A 72 -11.21 1.48 2.04
CA ALA A 72 -11.08 0.73 3.28
C ALA A 72 -12.25 1.06 4.20
N THR A 73 -12.80 0.03 4.83
CA THR A 73 -13.83 0.12 5.85
C THR A 73 -13.27 -0.47 7.14
N ILE A 74 -13.37 0.27 8.23
CA ILE A 74 -12.92 -0.12 9.56
C ILE A 74 -14.16 -0.19 10.45
N GLU A 75 -14.35 -1.27 11.19
CA GLU A 75 -15.42 -1.43 12.17
C GLU A 75 -14.81 -1.56 13.57
N ASP A 76 -15.20 -0.68 14.50
CA ASP A 76 -14.91 -0.81 15.93
C ASP A 76 -15.95 -1.73 16.57
N GLY A 77 -15.56 -2.93 16.98
CA GLY A 77 -16.49 -3.92 17.54
C GLY A 77 -17.07 -3.55 18.90
N THR A 78 -16.44 -2.64 19.66
CA THR A 78 -16.98 -2.17 20.95
C THR A 78 -18.10 -1.16 20.74
N ARG A 79 -17.92 -0.24 19.78
CA ARG A 79 -18.90 0.82 19.51
C ARG A 79 -19.86 0.52 18.37
N ARG A 80 -19.52 -0.48 17.54
CA ARG A 80 -20.15 -0.79 16.25
C ARG A 80 -20.17 0.41 15.30
N ASP A 81 -19.14 1.25 15.42
CA ASP A 81 -18.93 2.39 14.54
C ASP A 81 -18.19 1.91 13.28
N THR A 82 -18.69 2.31 12.12
CA THR A 82 -18.03 2.04 10.83
C THR A 82 -17.43 3.31 10.28
N LEU A 83 -16.14 3.26 9.95
CA LEU A 83 -15.42 4.33 9.27
C LEU A 83 -15.01 3.86 7.87
N SER A 84 -15.44 4.59 6.84
CA SER A 84 -14.99 4.35 5.46
C SER A 84 -14.00 5.44 5.04
N TRP A 85 -12.86 5.01 4.51
CA TRP A 85 -11.80 5.92 4.09
C TRP A 85 -11.39 5.65 2.62
N PRO A 86 -11.61 6.61 1.71
CA PRO A 86 -11.00 6.59 0.39
C PRO A 86 -9.50 6.89 0.48
N LEU A 87 -8.68 5.98 -0.04
CA LEU A 87 -7.22 6.05 -0.06
C LEU A 87 -6.74 6.10 -1.52
N PRO A 88 -6.35 7.28 -2.05
CA PRO A 88 -5.83 7.37 -3.40
C PRO A 88 -4.40 6.81 -3.47
N LEU A 89 -4.17 5.81 -4.32
CA LEU A 89 -2.85 5.29 -4.67
C LEU A 89 -2.43 5.86 -6.04
N GLY A 90 -1.43 6.75 -6.04
CA GLY A 90 -0.91 7.36 -7.27
C GLY A 90 0.29 6.62 -7.87
N ILE A 91 0.33 6.50 -9.20
CA ILE A 91 1.53 6.06 -9.92
C ILE A 91 2.53 7.19 -9.97
N ALA A 92 3.64 7.03 -9.24
CA ALA A 92 4.77 7.94 -9.26
C ALA A 92 5.95 7.30 -9.99
N HIS A 93 6.63 8.09 -10.83
CA HIS A 93 7.92 7.72 -11.38
C HIS A 93 9.01 8.36 -10.54
N ASN A 94 9.87 7.56 -9.92
CA ASN A 94 11.06 8.09 -9.28
C ASN A 94 12.09 8.40 -10.37
N ARG A 95 12.16 9.67 -10.80
CA ARG A 95 13.17 10.15 -11.75
C ARG A 95 14.47 10.59 -11.08
N LEU A 96 14.69 10.32 -9.79
CA LEU A 96 15.99 10.53 -9.14
C LEU A 96 17.00 9.48 -9.62
N PHE A 97 17.34 9.52 -10.90
CA PHE A 97 18.68 9.15 -11.32
C PHE A 97 19.57 10.29 -10.83
N ALA A 98 20.46 10.02 -9.88
CA ALA A 98 21.50 10.98 -9.53
C ALA A 98 22.35 11.21 -10.78
N ILE A 99 22.08 12.29 -11.52
CA ILE A 99 23.01 12.80 -12.53
C ILE A 99 24.19 13.33 -11.72
N MET A 100 25.19 12.49 -11.51
CA MET A 100 26.51 12.96 -11.09
C MET A 100 27.09 13.72 -12.28
N MET A 101 26.76 15.01 -12.38
CA MET A 101 27.45 15.91 -13.30
C MET A 101 28.88 16.07 -12.77
N ALA A 102 29.83 15.37 -13.38
CA ALA A 102 31.24 15.69 -13.19
C ALA A 102 31.46 17.11 -13.76
N PRO A 103 31.99 18.05 -12.97
CA PRO A 103 32.36 19.35 -13.51
C PRO A 103 33.56 19.11 -14.43
N GLN A 104 33.36 19.33 -15.73
CA GLN A 104 34.38 19.38 -16.77
C GLN A 104 34.93 18.03 -17.27
N ALA A 105 34.14 17.34 -18.09
CA ALA A 105 34.59 16.70 -19.33
C ALA A 105 33.35 16.26 -20.13
N GLU A 106 33.50 16.14 -21.44
CA GLU A 106 32.49 15.84 -22.45
C GLU A 106 31.38 14.86 -22.02
N GLN A 107 30.16 15.12 -22.49
CA GLN A 107 28.93 14.36 -22.25
C GLN A 107 29.11 12.83 -22.38
N LEU A 108 29.43 12.17 -21.26
CA LEU A 108 29.33 10.72 -21.13
C LEU A 108 28.18 10.41 -20.19
N ILE A 109 27.02 10.09 -20.78
CA ILE A 109 25.87 9.56 -20.05
C ILE A 109 26.19 8.10 -19.71
N PHE A 110 26.53 7.82 -18.46
CA PHE A 110 26.63 6.46 -17.96
C PHE A 110 25.24 5.98 -17.55
N LEU A 111 24.60 5.19 -18.40
CA LEU A 111 23.41 4.42 -18.03
C LEU A 111 23.85 3.16 -17.26
N PRO A 112 23.34 2.88 -16.06
CA PRO A 112 23.55 1.58 -15.44
C PRO A 112 22.75 0.54 -16.23
N ILE A 113 23.44 -0.26 -17.04
CA ILE A 113 22.87 -1.45 -17.64
C ILE A 113 22.65 -2.45 -16.50
N ALA A 114 21.39 -2.69 -16.13
CA ALA A 114 21.05 -3.89 -15.37
C ALA A 114 21.22 -5.07 -16.33
N GLY A 115 22.27 -5.87 -16.12
CA GLY A 115 22.49 -7.10 -16.86
C GLY A 115 21.35 -8.11 -16.59
N ASN A 116 21.00 -8.84 -17.66
CA ASN A 116 19.90 -9.81 -17.76
C ASN A 116 19.73 -10.76 -16.58
#